data_AF-A0AB35NHT2-F1
#
_entry.id   AF-A0AB35NHT2-F1
#
_cell.length_a   1.000
_cell.length_b   1.000
_cell.length_c   1.000
_cell.angle_alpha   90.00
_cell.angle_beta   90.00
_cell.angle_gamma   90.00
#
_symmetry.space_group_name_H-M   'P 1'
#
loop_
_entity.id
_entity.type
_entity.pdbx_description
1 polymer ?
#
loop_
_entity_poly.entity_id
_entity_poly.type
_entity_poly.pdbx_seq_one_letter_code
_entity_poly.pdbx_strand_id
1 'polypeptide(L)'
;MRKFLVLLLLIAPFTSASQIDACDNAETAFIQSKIEKSQNSISYVPFQLDEKFESLCEIKNIEKMDGLAYVLYKNTETDSYFIGLYNGLDGSNQMHGPFVE
;
A
#
# COMPACT_ATOMS: atom_id res chain seq x y z
N MET A 1 -21.49 -24.07 51.61
CA MET A 1 -20.38 -23.53 50.81
C MET A 1 -20.93 -23.08 49.46
N ARG A 2 -21.00 -21.77 49.23
CA ARG A 2 -21.64 -21.14 48.06
C ARG A 2 -20.57 -21.03 46.97
N LYS A 3 -20.60 -21.88 45.94
CA LYS A 3 -19.69 -21.77 44.79
C LYS A 3 -20.31 -20.80 43.78
N PHE A 4 -19.80 -19.58 43.75
CA PHE A 4 -20.07 -18.61 42.69
C PHE A 4 -19.29 -19.04 41.44
N LEU A 5 -20.01 -19.47 40.40
CA LEU A 5 -19.43 -19.75 39.08
C LEU A 5 -19.29 -18.41 38.35
N VAL A 6 -18.08 -17.85 38.31
CA VAL A 6 -17.80 -16.62 37.55
C VAL A 6 -17.67 -16.99 36.08
N LEU A 7 -18.64 -16.51 35.29
CA LEU A 7 -18.72 -16.62 33.84
C LEU A 7 -17.68 -15.68 33.22
N LEU A 8 -16.59 -16.22 32.68
CA LEU A 8 -15.60 -15.45 31.92
C LEU A 8 -15.98 -15.48 30.43
N LEU A 9 -16.77 -14.50 30.01
CA LEU A 9 -16.99 -14.16 28.60
C LEU A 9 -15.71 -13.54 28.04
N LEU A 10 -14.93 -14.35 27.34
CA LEU A 10 -13.82 -13.89 26.50
C LEU A 10 -14.40 -13.23 25.24
N ILE A 11 -14.65 -11.93 25.32
CA ILE A 11 -14.95 -11.11 24.13
C ILE A 11 -13.61 -10.78 23.49
N ALA A 12 -13.20 -11.55 22.48
CA ALA A 12 -12.05 -11.20 21.67
C ALA A 12 -12.42 -10.03 20.75
N PRO A 13 -11.72 -8.88 20.78
CA PRO A 13 -11.90 -7.85 19.78
C PRO A 13 -11.37 -8.39 18.45
N PHE A 14 -12.26 -8.54 17.46
CA PHE A 14 -11.85 -8.74 16.07
C PHE A 14 -11.21 -7.44 15.59
N THR A 15 -9.88 -7.34 15.66
CA THR A 15 -9.16 -6.29 14.95
C THR A 15 -9.15 -6.67 13.47
N SER A 16 -10.03 -6.06 12.68
CA SER A 16 -9.98 -6.15 11.22
C SER A 16 -8.71 -5.46 10.75
N ALA A 17 -7.66 -6.23 10.45
CA ALA A 17 -6.53 -5.71 9.69
C ALA A 17 -7.04 -5.41 8.27
N SER A 18 -7.09 -4.13 7.89
CA SER A 18 -7.33 -3.73 6.51
C SER A 18 -6.09 -4.15 5.70
N GLN A 19 -6.14 -5.33 5.08
CA GLN A 19 -5.13 -5.71 4.10
C GLN A 19 -5.37 -4.89 2.84
N ILE A 20 -4.32 -4.25 2.33
CA ILE A 20 -4.30 -3.78 0.95
C ILE A 20 -4.26 -5.02 0.07
N ASP A 21 -5.15 -5.10 -0.91
CA ASP A 21 -5.24 -6.24 -1.81
C ASP A 21 -4.04 -6.31 -2.75
N ALA A 22 -3.73 -7.52 -3.23
CA ALA A 22 -2.70 -7.71 -4.24
C ALA A 22 -3.19 -7.18 -5.60
N CYS A 23 -2.35 -6.44 -6.31
CA CYS A 23 -2.71 -5.91 -7.63
C CYS A 23 -3.04 -7.02 -8.63
N ASP A 24 -4.06 -6.79 -9.45
CA ASP A 24 -4.39 -7.66 -10.58
C ASP A 24 -3.41 -7.48 -11.75
N ASN A 25 -3.64 -8.21 -12.84
CA ASN A 25 -2.75 -8.16 -14.01
C ASN A 25 -2.77 -6.80 -14.72
N ALA A 26 -3.91 -6.11 -14.76
CA ALA A 26 -4.04 -4.82 -15.43
C ALA A 26 -3.35 -3.71 -14.61
N GLU A 27 -3.56 -3.70 -13.30
CA GLU A 27 -2.91 -2.81 -12.35
C GLU A 27 -1.39 -3.05 -12.32
N THR A 28 -0.97 -4.32 -12.32
CA THR A 28 0.44 -4.69 -12.39
C THR A 28 1.10 -4.19 -13.68
N ALA A 29 0.45 -4.39 -14.82
CA ALA A 29 0.95 -3.89 -16.10
C ALA A 29 1.00 -2.35 -16.14
N PHE A 30 0.00 -1.68 -15.56
CA PHE A 30 -0.01 -0.22 -15.42
C PHE A 30 1.21 0.26 -14.63
N ILE A 31 1.41 -0.27 -13.42
CA ILE A 31 2.53 0.08 -12.55
C ILE A 31 3.86 -0.10 -13.28
N GLN A 32 4.08 -1.28 -13.86
CA GLN A 32 5.32 -1.59 -14.59
C GLN A 32 5.57 -0.59 -15.74
N SER A 33 4.54 -0.31 -16.56
CA SER A 33 4.66 0.58 -17.72
C SER A 33 4.97 2.04 -17.36
N LYS A 34 4.57 2.49 -16.16
CA LYS A 34 4.77 3.87 -15.69
C LYS A 34 6.09 4.02 -14.94
N ILE A 35 6.50 3.02 -14.15
CA ILE A 35 7.77 3.05 -13.42
C ILE A 35 8.96 3.00 -14.37
N GLU A 36 8.92 2.16 -15.41
CA GLU A 36 9.98 2.13 -16.43
C GLU A 36 10.19 3.52 -17.07
N LYS A 37 9.11 4.31 -17.18
CA LYS A 37 9.17 5.69 -17.68
C LYS A 37 9.61 6.70 -16.60
N SER A 38 9.26 6.48 -15.33
CA SER A 38 9.57 7.39 -14.22
C SER A 38 10.98 7.27 -13.66
N GLN A 39 11.69 6.15 -13.89
CA GLN A 39 13.09 5.98 -13.47
C GLN A 39 14.04 7.06 -14.04
N ASN A 40 13.61 7.77 -15.10
CA ASN A 40 14.35 8.88 -15.71
C ASN A 40 13.96 10.28 -15.17
N SER A 41 13.00 10.39 -14.25
CA SER A 41 12.46 11.67 -13.77
C SER A 41 12.33 11.72 -12.23
N ILE A 42 13.41 12.18 -11.61
CA ILE A 42 13.52 13.01 -10.38
C ILE A 42 12.91 12.51 -9.04
N SER A 43 13.85 12.48 -8.07
CA SER A 43 13.86 12.72 -6.61
C SER A 43 13.07 11.82 -5.66
N TYR A 44 13.85 11.18 -4.78
CA TYR A 44 13.47 10.77 -3.43
C TYR A 44 12.80 11.94 -2.70
N VAL A 45 11.47 11.94 -2.67
CA VAL A 45 10.72 12.74 -1.70
C VAL A 45 10.01 11.73 -0.82
N PRO A 46 10.38 11.65 0.46
CA PRO A 46 9.59 10.92 1.43
C PRO A 46 8.17 11.49 1.39
N PHE A 47 7.21 10.69 0.96
CA PHE A 47 5.82 11.15 0.89
C PHE A 47 5.08 10.70 2.15
N GLN A 48 4.22 11.58 2.65
CA GLN A 48 3.23 11.24 3.65
C GLN A 48 1.89 11.20 2.94
N LEU A 49 1.19 10.08 3.07
CA LEU A 49 -0.18 9.96 2.59
C LEU A 49 -1.08 10.79 3.50
N ASP A 50 -1.83 11.71 2.92
CA ASP A 50 -2.95 12.34 3.59
C ASP A 50 -4.25 11.57 3.31
N GLU A 51 -5.36 12.03 3.90
CA GLU A 51 -6.68 11.40 3.80
C GLU A 51 -7.24 11.37 2.36
N LYS A 52 -6.60 12.08 1.42
CA LYS A 52 -7.04 12.19 0.02
C LYS A 52 -6.52 11.04 -0.83
N PHE A 53 -5.59 10.22 -0.34
CA PHE A 53 -5.07 9.08 -1.06
C PHE A 53 -5.72 7.79 -0.59
N GLU A 54 -6.39 7.12 -1.52
CA GLU A 54 -6.89 5.76 -1.35
C GLU A 54 -5.84 4.77 -1.89
N SER A 55 -5.41 3.81 -1.08
CA SER A 55 -4.60 2.68 -1.54
C SER A 55 -5.49 1.68 -2.26
N LEU A 56 -5.25 1.45 -3.54
CA LEU A 56 -6.02 0.51 -4.34
C LEU A 56 -5.47 -0.91 -4.20
N CYS A 57 -4.17 -1.08 -4.47
CA CYS A 57 -3.54 -2.38 -4.48
C CYS A 57 -2.03 -2.28 -4.23
N GLU A 58 -1.40 -3.41 -3.92
CA GLU A 58 0.04 -3.52 -3.69
C GLU A 58 0.67 -4.67 -4.48
N ILE A 59 1.84 -4.43 -5.06
CA ILE A 59 2.76 -5.44 -5.57
C ILE A 59 3.89 -5.60 -4.54
N LYS A 60 3.90 -6.74 -3.85
CA LYS A 60 5.07 -7.21 -3.09
C LYS A 60 5.81 -8.24 -3.92
N ASN A 61 7.04 -7.94 -4.36
CA ASN A 61 7.82 -8.92 -5.12
C ASN A 61 8.52 -9.92 -4.18
N ILE A 62 7.73 -10.85 -3.63
CA ILE A 62 8.25 -11.88 -2.71
C ILE A 62 9.28 -12.76 -3.42
N GLU A 63 9.14 -12.98 -4.73
CA GLU A 63 10.05 -13.84 -5.51
C GLU A 63 11.43 -13.22 -5.72
N LYS A 64 11.52 -11.89 -5.92
CA LYS A 64 12.79 -11.22 -6.13
C LYS A 64 13.54 -10.91 -4.83
N MET A 65 12.85 -10.92 -3.68
CA MET A 65 13.40 -10.52 -2.38
C MET A 65 14.24 -9.23 -2.45
N ASP A 66 13.89 -8.33 -3.37
CA ASP A 66 14.59 -7.06 -3.60
C ASP A 66 14.25 -6.04 -2.50
N GLY A 67 13.30 -6.37 -1.63
CA GLY A 67 12.79 -5.51 -0.59
C GLY A 67 11.93 -4.38 -1.12
N LEU A 68 11.53 -4.42 -2.40
CA LEU A 68 10.71 -3.38 -3.00
C LEU A 68 9.23 -3.75 -2.94
N ALA A 69 8.42 -2.77 -2.56
CA ALA A 69 6.96 -2.82 -2.67
C ALA A 69 6.46 -1.63 -3.48
N TYR A 70 5.50 -1.89 -4.36
CA TYR A 70 4.83 -0.87 -5.14
C TYR A 70 3.37 -0.80 -4.72
N VAL A 71 2.87 0.38 -4.39
CA VAL A 71 1.47 0.58 -4.01
C VAL A 71 0.82 1.55 -5.00
N LEU A 72 -0.32 1.17 -5.54
CA LEU A 72 -1.13 2.05 -6.39
C LEU A 72 -2.05 2.88 -5.50
N TYR A 73 -1.99 4.19 -5.69
CA TYR A 73 -2.84 5.15 -5.02
C TYR A 73 -3.73 5.89 -6.00
N LYS A 74 -4.93 6.23 -5.54
CA LYS A 74 -5.84 7.15 -6.20
C LYS A 74 -6.05 8.37 -5.33
N ASN A 75 -5.84 9.57 -5.89
CA ASN A 75 -6.24 10.80 -5.22
C ASN A 75 -7.75 11.00 -5.42
N THR A 76 -8.51 10.98 -4.33
CA THR A 76 -9.98 11.05 -4.36
C THR A 76 -10.53 12.43 -4.73
N GLU A 77 -9.71 13.48 -4.67
CA GLU A 77 -10.10 14.84 -5.08
C GLU A 77 -9.82 15.09 -6.57
N THR A 78 -8.68 14.61 -7.08
CA THR A 78 -8.24 14.88 -8.46
C THR A 78 -8.47 13.72 -9.42
N ASP A 79 -8.95 12.58 -8.93
CA ASP A 79 -9.12 11.32 -9.68
C ASP A 79 -7.81 10.84 -10.35
N SER A 80 -6.66 11.34 -9.88
CA SER A 80 -5.35 11.05 -10.47
C SER A 80 -4.68 9.87 -9.79
N TYR A 81 -3.92 9.08 -10.55
CA TYR A 81 -3.22 7.91 -10.03
C TYR A 81 -1.78 8.23 -9.67
N PHE A 82 -1.29 7.58 -8.62
CA PHE A 82 0.08 7.70 -8.12
C PHE A 82 0.62 6.32 -7.78
N ILE A 83 1.93 6.16 -7.86
CA ILE A 83 2.60 4.91 -7.51
C ILE A 83 3.60 5.20 -6.40
N GLY A 84 3.37 4.62 -5.22
CA GLY A 84 4.33 4.63 -4.13
C GLY A 84 5.33 3.48 -4.29
N LEU A 85 6.62 3.78 -4.28
CA LEU A 85 7.71 2.83 -4.18
C LEU A 85 8.25 2.85 -2.76
N TYR A 86 8.27 1.69 -2.11
CA TYR A 86 8.81 1.49 -0.77
C TYR A 86 10.00 0.54 -0.83
N ASN A 87 11.11 0.94 -0.23
CA ASN A 87 12.29 0.10 -0.07
C ASN A 87 12.39 -0.37 1.38
N GLY A 88 12.09 -1.65 1.62
CA GLY A 88 12.18 -2.29 2.92
C GLY A 88 13.61 -2.53 3.42
N LEU A 89 14.63 -2.36 2.58
CA LEU A 89 16.03 -2.54 2.97
C LEU A 89 16.60 -1.30 3.66
N ASP A 90 16.26 -0.10 3.18
CA ASP A 90 16.74 1.18 3.74
C ASP A 90 15.63 2.04 4.36
N GLY A 91 14.36 1.58 4.27
CA GLY A 91 13.19 2.26 4.80
C GLY A 91 12.74 3.47 3.98
N SER A 92 13.35 3.72 2.82
CA SER A 92 13.00 4.86 1.99
C SER A 92 11.70 4.64 1.21
N ASN A 93 11.09 5.74 0.81
CA ASN A 93 9.92 5.72 -0.06
C ASN A 93 9.93 6.88 -1.06
N GLN A 94 9.22 6.69 -2.17
CA GLN A 94 9.08 7.66 -3.25
C GLN A 94 7.69 7.57 -3.85
N MET A 95 7.14 8.70 -4.31
CA MET A 95 5.87 8.74 -5.02
C MET A 95 6.07 9.20 -6.45
N HIS A 96 5.52 8.46 -7.40
CA HIS A 96 5.51 8.77 -8.82
C HIS A 96 4.11 9.16 -9.27
N GLY A 97 4.02 10.18 -10.13
CA GLY A 97 2.77 10.71 -10.65
C GLY A 97 2.73 12.24 -10.59
N PRO A 98 1.54 12.85 -10.75
CA PRO A 98 0.28 12.20 -11.09
C PRO A 98 0.31 11.54 -12.48
N PHE A 99 -0.40 10.43 -12.62
CA PHE A 99 -0.72 9.83 -13.90
C PHE A 99 -2.19 10.10 -14.21
N VAL A 100 -2.42 10.76 -15.33
CA VAL A 100 -3.74 10.85 -15.96
C VAL A 100 -3.96 9.61 -16.83
N GLU A 101 -5.14 9.03 -16.71
CA GLU A 101 -5.64 7.96 -17.58
C GLU A 101 -6.24 8.53 -18.86
#